data_AF-A0AA43UF38-F1
#
_entry.id   AF-A0AA43UF38-F1
#
_cell.length_a   1.000
_cell.length_b   1.000
_cell.length_c   1.000
_cell.angle_alpha   90.00
_cell.angle_beta   90.00
_cell.angle_gamma   90.00
#
_symmetry.space_group_name_H-M   'P 1'
#
loop_
_entity.id
_entity.type
_entity.pdbx_description
1 polymer ?
#
loop_
_entity_poly.entity_id
_entity_poly.type
_entity_poly.pdbx_seq_one_letter_code
_entity_poly.pdbx_strand_id
1 'polypeptide(L)'
;MSRNDILKDVETVVIKVGTSSITGGGNSVFEGFMDSVAEQVKKLKDMGKRVLIVSSGAIGVGLAAMEAKPKPKEVPIRQAAASVGQGILMQKWNESFQKQGLIVSQILLTYDFYSDREKYLNLRNAI
;
A
#
# COMPACT_ATOMS: atom_id res chain seq x y z
N MET A 1 -2.59 -30.47 -3.91
CA MET A 1 -1.55 -29.58 -3.36
C MET A 1 -2.24 -28.58 -2.45
N SER A 2 -1.86 -28.51 -1.18
CA SER A 2 -2.47 -27.59 -0.22
C SER A 2 -1.94 -26.17 -0.42
N ARG A 3 -2.67 -25.17 0.11
CA ARG A 3 -2.19 -23.78 0.12
C ARG A 3 -0.84 -23.65 0.85
N ASN A 4 -0.61 -24.45 1.89
CA ASN A 4 0.65 -24.44 2.63
C ASN A 4 1.81 -24.96 1.77
N ASP A 5 1.56 -25.96 0.93
CA ASP A 5 2.58 -26.49 0.02
C ASP A 5 3.01 -25.44 -1.01
N ILE A 6 2.04 -24.68 -1.55
CA ILE A 6 2.32 -23.61 -2.52
C ILE A 6 3.13 -22.47 -1.87
N LEU A 7 2.80 -22.11 -0.64
CA LEU A 7 3.39 -20.95 0.04
C LEU A 7 4.75 -21.23 0.69
N LYS A 8 5.10 -22.52 0.91
CA LYS A 8 6.34 -22.92 1.59
C LYS A 8 7.59 -22.36 0.91
N ASP A 9 7.66 -22.52 -0.40
CA ASP A 9 8.85 -22.20 -1.21
C ASP A 9 8.79 -20.79 -1.84
N VAL A 10 7.75 -20.00 -1.52
CA VAL A 10 7.62 -18.62 -2.01
C VAL A 10 8.67 -17.74 -1.34
N GLU A 11 9.54 -17.09 -2.11
CA GLU A 11 10.53 -16.14 -1.57
C GLU A 11 9.99 -14.71 -1.45
N THR A 12 9.11 -14.30 -2.36
CA THR A 12 8.58 -12.94 -2.47
C THR A 12 7.07 -12.94 -2.32
N VAL A 13 6.57 -12.18 -1.36
CA VAL A 13 5.14 -12.07 -1.04
C VAL A 13 4.66 -10.67 -1.39
N VAL A 14 3.70 -10.57 -2.30
CA VAL A 14 3.00 -9.31 -2.62
C VAL A 14 1.65 -9.32 -1.92
N ILE A 15 1.46 -8.41 -0.97
CA ILE A 15 0.23 -8.29 -0.18
C ILE A 15 -0.56 -7.11 -0.72
N LYS A 16 -1.69 -7.39 -1.37
CA LYS A 16 -2.61 -6.35 -1.82
C LYS A 16 -3.62 -6.03 -0.72
N VAL A 17 -3.70 -4.77 -0.34
CA VAL A 17 -4.66 -4.26 0.65
C VAL A 17 -5.71 -3.40 -0.03
N GLY A 18 -6.98 -3.73 0.16
CA GLY A 18 -8.11 -2.98 -0.39
C GLY A 18 -8.51 -1.77 0.46
N THR A 19 -9.24 -0.83 -0.17
CA THR A 19 -9.73 0.38 0.50
C THR A 19 -10.56 0.06 1.74
N SER A 20 -11.45 -0.93 1.68
CA SER A 20 -12.29 -1.33 2.82
C SER A 20 -11.49 -1.76 4.04
N SER A 21 -10.36 -2.45 3.83
CA SER A 21 -9.45 -2.85 4.91
C SER A 21 -8.70 -1.66 5.49
N ILE A 22 -8.31 -0.71 4.64
CA ILE A 22 -7.59 0.51 5.05
C ILE A 22 -8.49 1.45 5.84
N THR A 23 -9.76 1.59 5.46
CA THR A 23 -10.65 2.58 6.10
C THR A 23 -11.59 1.99 7.14
N GLY A 24 -11.62 0.66 7.32
CA GLY A 24 -12.54 0.00 8.24
C GLY A 24 -14.03 0.24 7.94
N GLY A 25 -14.36 0.64 6.71
CA GLY A 25 -15.70 1.09 6.32
C GLY A 25 -16.04 2.53 6.70
N GLY A 26 -15.14 3.25 7.38
CA GLY A 26 -15.26 4.67 7.70
C GLY A 26 -14.54 5.59 6.72
N ASN A 27 -14.42 6.86 7.12
CA ASN A 27 -13.74 7.92 6.36
C ASN A 27 -12.28 8.13 6.79
N SER A 28 -11.82 7.44 7.83
CA SER A 28 -10.46 7.53 8.36
C SER A 28 -9.71 6.21 8.18
N VAL A 29 -8.38 6.26 8.31
CA VAL A 29 -7.54 5.07 8.28
C VAL A 29 -7.76 4.26 9.55
N PHE A 30 -7.96 2.94 9.40
CA PHE A 30 -8.02 2.00 10.49
C PHE A 30 -6.61 1.54 10.87
N GLU A 31 -5.99 2.26 11.81
CA GLU A 31 -4.60 2.03 12.24
C GLU A 31 -4.36 0.63 12.79
N GLY A 32 -5.32 0.06 13.53
CA GLY A 32 -5.20 -1.29 14.08
C GLY A 32 -5.04 -2.37 13.01
N PHE A 33 -5.64 -2.18 11.82
CA PHE A 33 -5.40 -3.08 10.69
C PHE A 33 -3.98 -2.92 10.14
N MET A 34 -3.47 -1.69 10.00
CA MET A 34 -2.10 -1.46 9.53
C MET A 34 -1.05 -2.01 10.49
N ASP A 35 -1.25 -1.84 11.80
CA ASP A 35 -0.40 -2.41 12.84
C ASP A 35 -0.37 -3.94 12.75
N SER A 36 -1.55 -4.57 12.60
CA SER A 36 -1.64 -6.03 12.42
C SER A 36 -0.94 -6.51 11.15
N VAL A 37 -1.01 -5.75 10.05
CA VAL A 37 -0.26 -6.06 8.83
C VAL A 37 1.24 -5.93 9.10
N ALA A 38 1.70 -4.86 9.76
CA ALA A 38 3.11 -4.65 10.06
C ALA A 38 3.70 -5.80 10.90
N GLU A 39 2.98 -6.27 11.91
CA GLU A 39 3.37 -7.44 12.72
C GLU A 39 3.50 -8.72 11.89
N GLN A 40 2.54 -8.97 10.98
CA GLN A 40 2.59 -10.13 10.10
C GLN A 40 3.75 -10.04 9.09
N VAL A 41 4.01 -8.85 8.55
CA VAL A 41 5.16 -8.63 7.67
C VAL A 41 6.47 -8.80 8.41
N LYS A 42 6.58 -8.35 9.67
CA LYS A 42 7.77 -8.60 10.50
C LYS A 42 8.06 -10.10 10.62
N LYS A 43 7.05 -10.91 10.92
CA LYS A 43 7.18 -12.37 10.97
C LYS A 43 7.65 -12.95 9.63
N LEU A 44 7.10 -12.50 8.51
CA LEU A 44 7.54 -12.95 7.18
C LEU A 44 9.00 -12.56 6.89
N LYS A 45 9.42 -11.34 7.25
CA LYS A 45 10.81 -10.90 7.10
C LYS A 45 11.76 -11.70 7.98
N ASP A 46 11.36 -12.05 9.20
CA ASP A 46 12.15 -12.89 10.11
C ASP A 46 12.33 -14.32 9.57
N MET A 47 11.40 -14.77 8.72
CA MET A 47 11.52 -16.02 7.96
C MET A 47 12.34 -15.89 6.67
N GLY A 48 13.00 -14.73 6.44
CA GLY A 48 13.82 -14.47 5.25
C GLY A 48 13.03 -14.14 3.98
N LYS A 49 11.72 -13.87 4.08
CA LYS A 49 10.89 -13.55 2.92
C LYS A 49 11.00 -12.07 2.54
N ARG A 50 10.95 -11.78 1.24
CA ARG A 50 10.79 -10.42 0.70
C ARG A 50 9.31 -10.08 0.65
N VAL A 51 8.94 -8.88 1.10
CA VAL A 51 7.52 -8.48 1.18
C VAL A 51 7.29 -7.13 0.53
N LEU A 52 6.27 -7.06 -0.34
CA LEU A 52 5.77 -5.83 -0.94
C LEU A 52 4.32 -5.61 -0.50
N ILE A 53 3.97 -4.37 -0.16
CA ILE A 53 2.59 -3.96 0.10
C ILE A 53 2.06 -3.16 -1.08
N VAL A 54 0.92 -3.57 -1.63
CA VAL A 54 0.17 -2.81 -2.64
C VAL A 54 -1.10 -2.29 -1.98
N SER A 55 -1.09 -1.01 -1.59
CA SER A 55 -2.17 -0.40 -0.81
C SER A 55 -3.09 0.46 -1.68
N SER A 56 -4.41 0.32 -1.46
CA SER A 56 -5.43 1.25 -1.98
C SER A 56 -5.78 2.31 -0.92
N GLY A 57 -6.78 3.16 -1.17
CA GLY A 57 -7.39 4.01 -0.14
C GLY A 57 -7.03 5.49 -0.19
N ALA A 58 -6.00 5.90 -0.95
CA ALA A 58 -5.54 7.30 -0.99
C ALA A 58 -6.67 8.28 -1.31
N ILE A 59 -7.52 7.97 -2.30
CA ILE A 59 -8.67 8.82 -2.65
C ILE A 59 -9.64 8.96 -1.48
N GLY A 60 -10.02 7.86 -0.82
CA GLY A 60 -10.99 7.91 0.29
C GLY A 60 -10.48 8.74 1.46
N VAL A 61 -9.21 8.53 1.83
CA VAL A 61 -8.53 9.29 2.89
C VAL A 61 -8.43 10.77 2.52
N GLY A 62 -8.05 11.09 1.28
CA GLY A 62 -7.94 12.46 0.83
C GLY A 62 -9.28 13.19 0.75
N LEU A 63 -10.34 12.53 0.29
CA LEU A 63 -11.67 13.12 0.25
C LEU A 63 -12.19 13.47 1.64
N ALA A 64 -11.93 12.60 2.62
CA ALA A 64 -12.26 12.87 4.01
C ALA A 64 -11.45 14.06 4.56
N ALA A 65 -10.14 14.09 4.31
CA ALA A 65 -9.27 15.17 4.78
C ALA A 65 -9.58 16.53 4.13
N MET A 66 -10.05 16.53 2.88
CA MET A 66 -10.44 17.74 2.14
C MET A 66 -11.90 18.16 2.40
N GLU A 67 -12.67 17.37 3.16
CA GLU A 67 -14.12 17.52 3.31
C GLU A 67 -14.87 17.58 1.95
N ALA A 68 -14.31 16.92 0.94
CA ALA A 68 -14.76 17.01 -0.44
C ALA A 68 -15.79 15.92 -0.79
N LYS A 69 -16.85 16.31 -1.52
CA LYS A 69 -17.89 15.40 -2.01
C LYS A 69 -17.95 15.43 -3.54
N PRO A 70 -17.03 14.76 -4.25
CA PRO A 70 -16.95 14.78 -5.70
C PRO A 70 -18.13 14.05 -6.34
N LYS A 71 -18.47 14.44 -7.57
CA LYS A 71 -19.32 13.58 -8.41
C LYS A 71 -18.57 12.30 -8.79
N PRO A 72 -19.25 11.16 -9.06
CA PRO A 72 -18.62 9.86 -9.30
C PRO A 72 -17.52 9.82 -10.38
N LYS A 73 -17.51 10.77 -11.32
CA LYS A 73 -16.57 10.84 -12.46
C LYS A 73 -15.74 12.12 -12.49
N GLU A 74 -15.68 12.86 -11.38
CA GLU A 74 -14.94 14.11 -11.30
C GLU A 74 -13.45 13.85 -11.08
N VAL A 75 -12.75 13.52 -12.17
CA VAL A 75 -11.34 13.12 -12.15
C VAL A 75 -10.44 14.13 -11.44
N PRO A 76 -10.54 15.46 -11.68
CA PRO A 76 -9.64 16.42 -11.03
C PRO A 76 -9.70 16.39 -9.51
N ILE A 77 -10.90 16.35 -8.90
CA ILE A 77 -11.05 16.26 -7.45
C ILE A 77 -10.50 14.93 -6.92
N ARG A 78 -10.72 13.82 -7.65
CA ARG A 78 -10.20 12.51 -7.24
C ARG A 78 -8.67 12.45 -7.29
N GLN A 79 -8.05 13.11 -8.25
CA GLN A 79 -6.59 13.24 -8.32
C GLN A 79 -6.05 14.12 -7.20
N ALA A 80 -6.69 15.25 -6.91
CA ALA A 80 -6.34 16.10 -5.78
C ALA A 80 -6.44 15.32 -4.44
N ALA A 81 -7.54 14.59 -4.25
CA ALA A 81 -7.72 13.72 -3.10
C ALA A 81 -6.68 12.60 -3.04
N ALA A 82 -6.34 11.95 -4.15
CA ALA A 82 -5.27 10.96 -4.18
C ALA A 82 -3.93 11.55 -3.72
N SER A 83 -3.59 12.77 -4.18
CA SER A 83 -2.36 13.46 -3.76
C SER A 83 -2.32 13.74 -2.26
N VAL A 84 -3.41 14.23 -1.68
CA VAL A 84 -3.53 14.51 -0.24
C VAL A 84 -3.47 13.21 0.56
N GLY A 85 -4.34 12.26 0.23
CA GLY A 85 -4.48 11.03 0.99
C GLY A 85 -3.29 10.09 0.85
N GLN A 86 -2.51 10.18 -0.23
CA GLN A 86 -1.29 9.39 -0.38
C GLN A 86 -0.24 9.74 0.67
N GLY A 87 -0.05 11.04 0.97
CA GLY A 87 0.87 11.48 2.02
C GLY A 87 0.44 10.96 3.40
N ILE A 88 -0.85 11.09 3.70
CA ILE A 88 -1.45 10.60 4.95
C ILE A 88 -1.27 9.08 5.07
N LEU A 89 -1.56 8.32 4.01
CA LEU A 89 -1.40 6.86 4.02
C LEU A 89 0.05 6.44 4.26
N MET A 90 1.01 7.10 3.61
CA MET A 90 2.41 6.76 3.84
C MET A 90 2.88 7.09 5.23
N GLN A 91 2.43 8.20 5.80
CA GLN A 91 2.71 8.49 7.21
C GLN A 91 2.18 7.38 8.12
N LYS A 92 0.93 6.93 7.92
CA LYS A 92 0.33 5.87 8.73
C LYS A 92 1.01 4.52 8.56
N TRP A 93 1.38 4.16 7.34
CA TRP A 93 2.20 2.96 7.11
C TRP A 93 3.56 3.07 7.81
N ASN A 94 4.25 4.21 7.69
CA ASN A 94 5.53 4.43 8.37
C ASN A 94 5.39 4.29 9.90
N GLU A 95 4.38 4.92 10.50
CA GLU A 95 4.11 4.83 11.94
C GLU A 95 3.90 3.36 12.38
N SER A 96 3.06 2.60 11.66
CA SER A 96 2.80 1.19 11.98
C SER A 96 4.04 0.30 11.82
N PHE A 97 4.80 0.46 10.74
CA PHE A 97 6.00 -0.35 10.49
C PHE A 97 7.17 0.02 11.40
N GLN A 98 7.28 1.30 11.80
CA GLN A 98 8.32 1.76 12.73
C GLN A 98 8.17 1.12 14.11
N LYS A 99 6.94 0.84 14.57
CA LYS A 99 6.69 0.06 15.80
C LYS A 99 7.34 -1.33 15.77
N GLN A 100 7.54 -1.89 14.58
CA GLN A 100 8.18 -3.19 14.35
C GLN A 100 9.69 -3.07 14.01
N GLY A 101 10.25 -1.86 14.08
CA GLY A 101 11.64 -1.58 13.68
C GLY A 101 11.88 -1.70 12.17
N LEU A 102 10.84 -1.58 11.35
CA LEU A 102 10.92 -1.72 9.90
C LEU A 102 10.85 -0.35 9.21
N ILE A 103 11.73 -0.16 8.22
CA ILE A 103 11.72 1.00 7.32
C ILE A 103 10.88 0.66 6.09
N VAL A 104 10.04 1.60 5.66
CA VAL A 104 9.21 1.48 4.46
C VAL A 104 9.63 2.55 3.45
N SER A 105 9.68 2.18 2.17
CA SER A 105 9.85 3.10 1.05
C SER A 105 8.56 3.20 0.23
N GLN A 106 8.29 4.38 -0.31
CA GLN A 106 7.16 4.60 -1.20
C GLN A 106 7.59 4.46 -2.66
N ILE A 107 6.77 3.75 -3.45
CA ILE A 107 6.90 3.66 -4.91
C ILE A 107 5.55 3.99 -5.54
N LEU A 108 5.53 4.94 -6.48
CA LEU A 108 4.35 5.30 -7.27
C LEU A 108 4.60 4.94 -8.73
N LEU A 109 3.70 4.18 -9.32
CA LEU A 109 3.87 3.61 -10.66
C LEU A 109 2.58 3.74 -11.46
N THR A 110 2.76 3.86 -12.76
CA THR A 110 1.70 3.81 -13.76
C THR A 110 2.03 2.72 -14.79
N TYR A 111 1.04 2.33 -15.60
CA TYR A 111 1.19 1.22 -16.55
C TYR A 111 2.26 1.49 -17.64
N ASP A 112 2.54 2.75 -17.94
CA ASP A 112 3.54 3.16 -18.93
C ASP A 112 4.98 2.74 -18.56
N PHE A 113 5.26 2.45 -17.28
CA PHE A 113 6.55 1.87 -16.85
C PHE A 113 6.84 0.50 -17.48
N TYR A 114 5.79 -0.24 -17.89
CA TYR A 114 5.94 -1.53 -18.56
C TYR A 114 6.05 -1.40 -20.09
N SER A 115 5.73 -0.23 -20.63
CA SER A 115 5.78 0.03 -22.08
C SER A 115 7.15 0.53 -22.54
N ASP A 116 8.03 0.85 -21.60
CA ASP A 116 9.38 1.38 -21.83
C ASP A 116 10.40 0.50 -21.11
N ARG A 117 11.38 -0.03 -21.87
CA ARG A 117 12.39 -0.96 -21.34
C ARG A 117 13.27 -0.31 -20.28
N GLU A 118 13.65 0.95 -20.47
CA GLU A 118 14.54 1.65 -19.54
C GLU A 118 13.80 1.93 -18.23
N LYS A 119 12.57 2.44 -18.30
CA LYS A 119 11.72 2.64 -17.10
C LYS A 119 11.49 1.33 -16.35
N TYR A 120 11.23 0.23 -17.06
CA TYR A 120 11.07 -1.10 -16.47
C TYR A 120 12.35 -1.56 -15.73
N LEU A 121 13.52 -1.39 -16.34
CA LEU A 121 14.79 -1.76 -15.71
C LEU A 121 15.10 -0.90 -14.48
N ASN A 122 14.84 0.41 -14.55
CA ASN A 122 14.99 1.32 -13.42
C ASN A 122 14.06 0.92 -12.26
N LEU A 123 12.80 0.58 -12.55
CA LEU A 123 11.86 0.08 -11.56
C LEU A 123 12.33 -1.24 -10.93
N ARG A 124 12.74 -2.20 -11.77
CA ARG A 124 13.20 -3.52 -11.31
C ARG A 124 14.45 -3.40 -10.41
N ASN A 125 15.33 -2.45 -10.67
CA ASN A 125 16.54 -2.26 -9.85
C ASN A 125 16.24 -1.56 -8.51
N ALA A 126 15.13 -0.81 -8.43
CA ALA A 126 14.73 -0.11 -7.22
C ALA A 126 13.96 -1.01 -6.21
N ILE A 127 13.44 -2.16 -6.65
CA ILE A 127 12.61 -3.12 -5.88
C ILE A 127 13.39 -4.41 -5.60
#